data_AF-A0A4V1Y246-F1
#
_entry.id   AF-A0A4V1Y246-F1
#
_cell.length_a   1.000
_cell.length_b   1.000
_cell.length_c   1.000
_cell.angle_alpha   90.00
_cell.angle_beta   90.00
_cell.angle_gamma   90.00
#
_symmetry.space_group_name_H-M   'P 1'
#
loop_
_entity.id
_entity.type
_entity.pdbx_description
1 polymer ?
#
loop_
_entity_poly.entity_id
_entity_poly.type
_entity_poly.pdbx_seq_one_letter_code
_entity_poly.pdbx_strand_id
1 'polypeptide(L)'
;MRGGVCPGPTPVESTQAASVEPIADADAGSGSTQNDGAAGTSVSSSSGNATLTLSRNAVGNVDSTAPLQLVFDVRTNPGDVYTITVPESITNGTGVYTIGDSDPISASTGIVTSTTDDANHTKTFTYRFDSVASVAANINFTLHNNYNAQPTPIKGIGTSIKSITWTYAGQQLDPVDFTQVIMPVMNPQAVTRVLPSSSTYKAIYANQDYAYQFSVGEGDGIGGSADYATGQVNSAVNYGTTIRVPVPRYFTLDESATAARNGFSDETTITQPGGASSDIVITVPKRLRSPVLAERGAVLFRGPIQDHPAPRG
;
A
#
# COMPACT_ATOMS: atom_id res chain seq x y z
N MET A 1 -54.86 -9.99 -38.72
CA MET A 1 -54.49 -9.56 -37.35
C MET A 1 -52.98 -9.64 -37.24
N ARG A 2 -52.30 -8.50 -37.02
CA ARG A 2 -50.85 -8.45 -36.81
C ARG A 2 -50.58 -8.90 -35.38
N GLY A 3 -49.95 -10.06 -35.20
CA GLY A 3 -49.44 -10.52 -33.90
C GLY A 3 -48.24 -9.66 -33.52
N GLY A 4 -48.42 -8.78 -32.55
CA GLY A 4 -47.35 -7.96 -32.00
C GLY A 4 -46.32 -8.86 -31.30
N VAL A 5 -45.07 -8.74 -31.72
CA VAL A 5 -43.92 -9.28 -30.99
C VAL A 5 -43.78 -8.41 -29.74
N CYS A 6 -44.06 -8.97 -28.56
CA CYS A 6 -43.68 -8.31 -27.31
C CYS A 6 -42.15 -8.11 -27.32
N PRO A 7 -41.64 -6.89 -27.14
CA PRO A 7 -40.21 -6.70 -26.97
C PRO A 7 -39.80 -7.44 -25.69
N GLY A 8 -38.91 -8.41 -25.81
CA GLY A 8 -38.30 -9.07 -24.65
C GLY A 8 -37.60 -8.03 -23.77
N PRO A 9 -37.46 -8.28 -22.46
CA PRO A 9 -36.81 -7.35 -21.55
C PRO A 9 -35.40 -7.06 -22.05
N THR A 10 -35.09 -5.79 -22.32
CA THR A 10 -33.75 -5.34 -22.66
C THR A 10 -32.85 -5.59 -21.45
N PRO A 11 -31.82 -6.44 -21.54
CA PRO A 11 -30.92 -6.69 -20.43
C PRO A 11 -30.14 -5.41 -20.14
N VAL A 12 -30.26 -4.89 -18.92
CA VAL A 12 -29.37 -3.84 -18.43
C VAL A 12 -28.26 -4.57 -17.68
N GLU A 13 -27.12 -4.80 -18.35
CA GLU A 13 -25.90 -5.20 -17.64
C GLU A 13 -25.46 -4.01 -16.77
N SER A 14 -25.16 -4.27 -15.50
CA SER A 14 -24.42 -3.30 -14.69
C SER A 14 -22.98 -3.30 -15.20
N THR A 15 -22.64 -2.35 -16.07
CA THR A 15 -21.25 -2.07 -16.47
C THR A 15 -20.54 -1.17 -15.45
N GLN A 16 -21.21 -0.86 -14.33
CA GLN A 16 -20.71 0.07 -13.35
C GLN A 16 -19.70 -0.63 -12.44
N ALA A 17 -18.55 0.01 -12.24
CA ALA A 17 -17.55 -0.48 -11.31
C ALA A 17 -18.09 -0.45 -9.87
N ALA A 18 -17.61 -1.37 -9.04
CA ALA A 18 -17.83 -1.28 -7.61
C ALA A 18 -17.21 0.02 -7.06
N SER A 19 -17.89 0.66 -6.13
CA SER A 19 -17.30 1.77 -5.36
C SER A 19 -16.80 1.25 -4.02
N VAL A 20 -15.70 1.82 -3.55
CA VAL A 20 -15.07 1.43 -2.28
C VAL A 20 -14.96 2.65 -1.39
N GLU A 21 -15.38 2.50 -0.14
CA GLU A 21 -15.29 3.52 0.89
C GLU A 21 -14.46 2.95 2.07
N PRO A 22 -13.28 3.51 2.35
CA PRO A 22 -12.56 3.18 3.58
C PRO A 22 -13.34 3.73 4.79
N ILE A 23 -13.37 3.00 5.90
CA ILE A 23 -13.88 3.53 7.17
C ILE A 23 -12.83 4.55 7.68
N ALA A 24 -13.31 5.74 8.06
CA ALA A 24 -12.53 6.98 8.33
C ALA A 24 -11.57 6.95 9.54
N ASP A 25 -10.80 5.88 9.73
CA ASP A 25 -9.76 5.76 10.76
C ASP A 25 -8.35 5.67 10.15
N ALA A 26 -8.23 5.87 8.83
CA ALA A 26 -6.96 6.28 8.24
C ALA A 26 -6.77 7.75 8.63
N ASP A 27 -5.81 8.01 9.51
CA ASP A 27 -5.18 9.32 9.69
C ASP A 27 -4.42 9.69 8.39
N ALA A 28 -5.15 9.74 7.28
CA ALA A 28 -4.68 10.23 6.01
C ALA A 28 -4.71 11.74 6.14
N GLY A 29 -3.59 12.32 6.55
CA GLY A 29 -3.33 13.74 6.38
C GLY A 29 -3.66 14.11 4.93
N SER A 30 -4.82 14.74 4.74
CA SER A 30 -5.29 15.29 3.47
C SER A 30 -4.40 16.50 3.14
N GLY A 31 -3.22 16.22 2.61
CA GLY A 31 -2.26 17.18 2.13
C GLY A 31 -1.52 16.58 0.95
N SER A 32 -2.17 16.46 -0.20
CA SER A 32 -1.50 16.18 -1.47
C SER A 32 -0.72 17.43 -1.92
N THR A 33 0.33 17.79 -1.19
CA THR A 33 1.47 18.41 -1.85
C THR A 33 2.29 17.26 -2.41
N GLN A 34 2.05 16.95 -3.69
CA GLN A 34 2.88 16.05 -4.47
C GLN A 34 4.33 16.52 -4.29
N ASN A 35 5.11 15.77 -3.51
CA ASN A 35 6.52 16.05 -3.30
C ASN A 35 7.26 15.41 -4.47
N ASP A 36 7.84 16.21 -5.35
CA ASP A 36 8.55 15.77 -6.56
C ASP A 36 9.83 14.98 -6.25
N GLY A 37 10.21 14.88 -4.96
CA GLY A 37 11.51 14.36 -4.56
C GLY A 37 12.61 15.35 -4.92
N ALA A 38 12.43 16.60 -4.49
CA ALA A 38 13.34 17.71 -4.70
C ALA A 38 14.80 17.36 -4.36
N ALA A 39 15.71 18.21 -4.88
CA ALA A 39 17.15 18.07 -4.70
C ALA A 39 17.52 17.83 -3.24
N GLY A 40 18.54 16.98 -3.06
CA GLY A 40 19.04 16.55 -1.77
C GLY A 40 19.35 17.65 -0.75
N THR A 41 19.33 17.28 0.53
CA THR A 41 19.64 18.17 1.65
C THR A 41 21.01 17.80 2.24
N SER A 42 21.80 18.80 2.61
CA SER A 42 23.07 18.62 3.30
C SER A 42 23.11 19.41 4.60
N VAL A 43 23.67 18.82 5.65
CA VAL A 43 23.95 19.47 6.94
C VAL A 43 25.42 19.28 7.28
N SER A 44 26.03 20.22 7.99
CA SER A 44 27.46 20.18 8.33
C SER A 44 27.67 20.34 9.82
N SER A 45 28.76 19.78 10.33
CA SER A 45 29.20 20.05 11.70
C SER A 45 29.53 21.54 11.87
N SER A 46 29.43 22.06 13.09
CA SER A 46 29.79 23.44 13.40
C SER A 46 31.23 23.80 13.05
N SER A 47 32.13 22.81 13.06
CA SER A 47 33.53 22.94 12.63
C SER A 47 33.72 22.95 11.10
N GLY A 48 32.72 22.57 10.31
CA GLY A 48 32.83 22.40 8.86
C GLY A 48 33.69 21.21 8.43
N ASN A 49 34.05 20.33 9.36
CA ASN A 49 34.90 19.16 9.07
C ASN A 49 34.11 17.96 8.60
N ALA A 50 32.81 17.90 8.88
CA ALA A 50 31.95 16.82 8.44
C ALA A 50 30.67 17.35 7.81
N THR A 51 30.20 16.68 6.76
CA THR A 51 28.96 16.97 6.06
C THR A 51 28.21 15.67 5.84
N LEU A 52 26.91 15.69 6.09
CA LEU A 52 26.00 14.59 5.80
C LEU A 52 25.04 15.06 4.70
N THR A 53 25.05 14.36 3.57
CA THR A 53 24.28 14.74 2.37
C THR A 53 23.33 13.61 1.99
N LEU A 54 22.04 13.90 1.92
CA LEU A 54 21.04 12.97 1.40
C LEU A 54 20.71 13.35 -0.05
N SER A 55 20.72 12.39 -0.97
CA SER A 55 20.58 12.64 -2.42
C SER A 55 19.24 13.26 -2.84
N ARG A 56 18.20 13.07 -2.02
CA ARG A 56 16.83 13.53 -2.25
C ARG A 56 16.11 13.65 -0.91
N ASN A 57 15.18 14.60 -0.80
CA ASN A 57 14.49 14.87 0.46
C ASN A 57 13.12 14.17 0.58
N ALA A 58 12.75 13.28 -0.35
CA ALA A 58 11.52 12.50 -0.27
C ALA A 58 11.60 11.14 -0.96
N VAL A 59 10.92 10.11 -0.44
CA VAL A 59 10.84 8.74 -1.00
C VAL A 59 9.44 8.14 -0.86
N GLY A 60 9.14 7.10 -1.65
CA GLY A 60 7.84 6.40 -1.64
C GLY A 60 6.99 6.76 -2.86
N ASN A 61 5.70 7.09 -2.66
CA ASN A 61 4.81 7.56 -3.73
C ASN A 61 5.14 9.02 -4.11
N VAL A 62 6.27 9.20 -4.77
CA VAL A 62 6.79 10.48 -5.26
C VAL A 62 7.29 10.30 -6.69
N ASP A 63 7.32 11.36 -7.49
CA ASP A 63 7.58 11.26 -8.93
C ASP A 63 9.00 10.77 -9.27
N SER A 64 9.96 11.05 -8.38
CA SER A 64 11.36 10.65 -8.58
C SER A 64 11.58 9.16 -8.26
N THR A 65 12.17 8.45 -9.23
CA THR A 65 12.62 7.05 -9.11
C THR A 65 14.12 6.92 -8.83
N ALA A 66 14.82 8.06 -8.63
CA ALA A 66 16.26 8.06 -8.38
C ALA A 66 16.60 7.33 -7.06
N PRO A 67 17.77 6.67 -6.96
CA PRO A 67 18.20 6.02 -5.72
C PRO A 67 18.27 7.01 -4.53
N LEU A 68 17.89 6.53 -3.34
CA LEU A 68 18.16 7.23 -2.09
C LEU A 68 19.58 6.88 -1.64
N GLN A 69 20.42 7.89 -1.45
CA GLN A 69 21.80 7.74 -0.99
C GLN A 69 22.09 8.76 0.11
N LEU A 70 22.76 8.31 1.16
CA LEU A 70 23.25 9.17 2.23
C LEU A 70 24.78 9.12 2.21
N VAL A 71 25.42 10.26 1.97
CA VAL A 71 26.87 10.41 1.89
C VAL A 71 27.37 11.11 3.14
N PHE A 72 28.31 10.47 3.83
CA PHE A 72 29.04 11.06 4.94
C PHE A 72 30.45 11.46 4.48
N ASP A 73 30.67 12.76 4.34
CA ASP A 73 31.95 13.37 3.98
C ASP A 73 32.61 13.94 5.23
N VAL A 74 33.87 13.57 5.50
CA VAL A 74 34.57 14.02 6.72
C VAL A 74 36.07 14.19 6.53
N ARG A 75 36.62 15.23 7.15
CA ARG A 75 38.05 15.40 7.45
C ARG A 75 38.32 14.96 8.88
N THR A 76 39.13 13.94 9.03
CA THR A 76 39.27 13.19 10.28
C THR A 76 40.57 13.53 10.99
N ASN A 77 40.58 13.35 12.31
CA ASN A 77 41.77 13.25 13.14
C ASN A 77 41.72 11.93 13.93
N PRO A 78 42.88 11.42 14.38
CA PRO A 78 42.91 10.28 15.29
C PRO A 78 42.05 10.52 16.53
N GLY A 79 41.18 9.57 16.86
CA GLY A 79 40.26 9.63 17.98
C GLY A 79 38.89 10.24 17.66
N ASP A 80 38.67 10.78 16.46
CA ASP A 80 37.34 11.25 16.05
C ASP A 80 36.35 10.09 16.00
N VAL A 81 35.18 10.30 16.62
CA VAL A 81 34.08 9.34 16.62
C VAL A 81 32.81 10.04 16.16
N TYR A 82 32.23 9.52 15.08
CA TYR A 82 30.94 9.93 14.56
C TYR A 82 29.96 8.76 14.66
N THR A 83 28.70 9.08 14.98
CA THR A 83 27.60 8.11 14.86
C THR A 83 26.52 8.68 13.96
N ILE A 84 25.93 7.86 13.10
CA ILE A 84 24.82 8.21 12.22
C ILE A 84 23.73 7.19 12.45
N THR A 85 22.56 7.63 12.90
CA THR A 85 21.40 6.79 13.19
C THR A 85 20.31 7.07 12.18
N VAL A 86 19.94 6.03 11.44
CA VAL A 86 18.93 6.07 10.40
C VAL A 86 17.68 5.33 10.89
N PRO A 87 16.49 5.95 10.88
CA PRO A 87 15.25 5.27 11.25
C PRO A 87 14.81 4.30 10.16
N GLU A 88 14.24 3.16 10.55
CA GLU A 88 13.57 2.25 9.63
C GLU A 88 12.38 2.92 8.94
N SER A 89 12.05 2.43 7.75
CA SER A 89 10.92 2.95 6.98
C SER A 89 9.60 2.78 7.72
N ILE A 90 9.34 1.58 8.26
CA ILE A 90 8.20 1.29 9.12
C ILE A 90 8.61 0.26 10.18
N THR A 91 7.92 0.25 11.31
CA THR A 91 8.11 -0.74 12.37
C THR A 91 7.73 -2.15 11.89
N ASN A 92 8.61 -3.13 12.11
CA ASN A 92 8.38 -4.55 11.83
C ASN A 92 8.01 -4.86 10.35
N GLY A 93 8.56 -4.10 9.41
CA GLY A 93 8.27 -4.26 7.99
C GLY A 93 9.39 -3.73 7.11
N THR A 94 9.30 -4.01 5.82
CA THR A 94 10.29 -3.53 4.84
C THR A 94 10.02 -2.08 4.44
N GLY A 95 8.74 -1.67 4.40
CA GLY A 95 8.35 -0.30 4.07
C GLY A 95 8.87 0.17 2.72
N VAL A 96 9.06 1.47 2.58
CA VAL A 96 9.58 2.14 1.39
C VAL A 96 11.06 1.87 1.15
N TYR A 97 11.84 1.63 2.21
CA TYR A 97 13.27 1.38 2.08
C TYR A 97 13.82 0.46 3.17
N THR A 98 14.87 -0.30 2.81
CA THR A 98 15.74 -0.98 3.78
C THR A 98 17.10 -0.30 3.83
N ILE A 99 17.66 -0.20 5.04
CA ILE A 99 18.96 0.39 5.31
C ILE A 99 20.04 -0.70 5.11
N GLY A 100 20.85 -0.53 4.08
CA GLY A 100 22.00 -1.37 3.78
C GLY A 100 23.19 -1.06 4.69
N ASP A 101 24.37 -1.56 4.33
CA ASP A 101 25.60 -1.21 5.03
C ASP A 101 26.23 0.07 4.49
N SER A 102 27.09 0.67 5.29
CA SER A 102 28.00 1.72 4.84
C SER A 102 29.09 1.11 3.98
N ASP A 103 29.58 1.89 3.01
CA ASP A 103 30.84 1.61 2.35
C ASP A 103 31.95 1.42 3.40
N PRO A 104 32.83 0.42 3.21
CA PRO A 104 33.96 0.22 4.10
C PRO A 104 34.96 1.37 3.94
N ILE A 105 35.56 1.78 5.06
CA ILE A 105 36.70 2.69 5.06
C ILE A 105 38.00 1.88 5.15
N SER A 106 39.11 2.45 4.68
CA SER A 106 40.42 1.79 4.78
C SER A 106 40.75 1.49 6.24
N ALA A 107 41.23 0.28 6.53
CA ALA A 107 41.65 -0.12 7.87
C ALA A 107 42.81 0.72 8.43
N SER A 108 43.59 1.39 7.57
CA SER A 108 44.61 2.36 8.00
C SER A 108 44.02 3.70 8.44
N THR A 109 42.77 3.98 8.05
CA THR A 109 42.07 5.24 8.32
C THR A 109 41.19 5.14 9.56
N GLY A 110 40.54 3.99 9.75
CA GLY A 110 39.69 3.73 10.90
C GLY A 110 38.84 2.47 10.71
N ILE A 111 37.76 2.38 11.48
CA ILE A 111 36.76 1.33 11.40
C ILE A 111 35.35 1.91 11.34
N VAL A 112 34.47 1.24 10.59
CA VAL A 112 33.03 1.45 10.61
C VAL A 112 32.35 0.18 11.13
N THR A 113 31.41 0.35 12.06
CA THR A 113 30.55 -0.73 12.56
C THR A 113 29.10 -0.30 12.49
N SER A 114 28.18 -1.25 12.30
CA SER A 114 26.74 -0.97 12.36
C SER A 114 26.03 -1.84 13.40
N THR A 115 25.06 -1.25 14.10
CA THR A 115 24.17 -1.95 15.03
C THR A 115 22.73 -1.68 14.64
N THR A 116 21.88 -2.71 14.69
CA THR A 116 20.43 -2.56 14.53
C THR A 116 19.79 -2.60 15.90
N ASP A 117 18.90 -1.65 16.17
CA ASP A 117 18.09 -1.58 17.38
C ASP A 117 16.64 -1.88 17.01
N ASP A 118 16.24 -3.14 17.16
CA ASP A 118 14.89 -3.61 16.84
C ASP A 118 13.81 -3.00 17.74
N ALA A 119 14.18 -2.52 18.95
CA ALA A 119 13.23 -1.92 19.87
C ALA A 119 12.89 -0.47 19.48
N ASN A 120 13.90 0.26 18.99
CA ASN A 120 13.75 1.64 18.53
C ASN A 120 13.57 1.77 17.01
N HIS A 121 13.65 0.67 16.26
CA HIS A 121 13.51 0.62 14.80
C HIS A 121 14.52 1.55 14.10
N THR A 122 15.80 1.39 14.44
CA THR A 122 16.89 2.20 13.86
C THR A 122 18.10 1.35 13.54
N LYS A 123 18.92 1.81 12.58
CA LYS A 123 20.27 1.31 12.34
C LYS A 123 21.27 2.43 12.58
N THR A 124 22.27 2.18 13.42
CA THR A 124 23.31 3.14 13.76
C THR A 124 24.65 2.69 13.18
N PHE A 125 25.31 3.59 12.47
CA PHE A 125 26.68 3.44 11.98
C PHE A 125 27.62 4.23 12.88
N THR A 126 28.65 3.59 13.40
CA THR A 126 29.69 4.21 14.22
C THR A 126 31.00 4.20 13.44
N TYR A 127 31.52 5.39 13.17
CA TYR A 127 32.81 5.61 12.55
C TYR A 127 33.81 6.03 13.62
N ARG A 128 34.92 5.31 13.71
CA ARG A 128 36.06 5.67 14.57
C ARG A 128 37.29 5.81 13.69
N PHE A 129 37.95 6.96 13.76
CA PHE A 129 39.10 7.27 12.94
C PHE A 129 40.40 7.23 13.74
N ASP A 130 41.44 6.67 13.15
CA ASP A 130 42.76 6.49 13.79
C ASP A 130 43.86 7.30 13.09
N SER A 131 43.52 8.01 12.00
CA SER A 131 44.46 8.82 11.22
C SER A 131 43.82 10.10 10.68
N VAL A 132 44.67 11.01 10.21
CA VAL A 132 44.23 12.19 9.46
C VAL A 132 43.95 11.80 8.02
N ALA A 133 42.71 11.98 7.57
CA ALA A 133 42.28 11.64 6.22
C ALA A 133 41.08 12.50 5.76
N SER A 134 40.74 12.39 4.48
CA SER A 134 39.43 12.77 3.96
C SER A 134 38.71 11.50 3.50
N VAL A 135 37.51 11.30 4.02
CA VAL A 135 36.69 10.11 3.79
C VAL A 135 35.34 10.54 3.27
N ALA A 136 34.85 9.84 2.25
CA ALA A 136 33.48 9.89 1.78
C ALA A 136 32.92 8.48 1.83
N ALA A 137 31.90 8.23 2.64
CA ALA A 137 31.27 6.92 2.80
C ALA A 137 29.78 6.99 2.44
N ASN A 138 29.31 6.12 1.57
CA ASN A 138 27.89 6.01 1.26
C ASN A 138 27.23 5.00 2.18
N ILE A 139 26.09 5.38 2.76
CA ILE A 139 25.15 4.47 3.41
C ILE A 139 24.07 4.13 2.37
N ASN A 140 24.01 2.85 2.02
CA ASN A 140 23.17 2.37 0.94
C ASN A 140 21.71 2.17 1.39
N PHE A 141 20.75 2.55 0.55
CA PHE A 141 19.33 2.24 0.74
C PHE A 141 18.82 1.42 -0.43
N THR A 142 18.02 0.40 -0.13
CA THR A 142 17.23 -0.31 -1.15
C THR A 142 15.81 0.19 -1.09
N LEU A 143 15.31 0.78 -2.18
CA LEU A 143 13.91 1.19 -2.30
C LEU A 143 13.04 0.00 -2.68
N HIS A 144 11.83 -0.06 -2.13
CA HIS A 144 10.88 -1.15 -2.35
C HIS A 144 9.63 -0.70 -3.09
N ASN A 145 8.88 -1.69 -3.56
CA ASN A 145 7.54 -1.56 -4.11
C ASN A 145 6.56 -2.44 -3.32
N ASN A 146 5.32 -2.49 -3.78
CA ASN A 146 4.21 -3.29 -3.23
C ASN A 146 4.38 -4.84 -3.35
N TYR A 147 5.58 -5.35 -3.67
CA TYR A 147 5.81 -6.80 -3.72
C TYR A 147 6.11 -7.40 -2.34
N ASN A 148 6.76 -6.63 -1.46
CA ASN A 148 7.30 -7.18 -0.22
C ASN A 148 6.23 -7.34 0.85
N ALA A 149 6.35 -8.38 1.68
CA ALA A 149 5.45 -8.57 2.81
C ALA A 149 5.54 -7.41 3.81
N GLN A 150 4.37 -6.95 4.28
CA GLN A 150 4.25 -5.85 5.22
C GLN A 150 3.50 -6.28 6.49
N PRO A 151 3.76 -5.61 7.63
CA PRO A 151 2.97 -5.80 8.83
C PRO A 151 1.50 -5.47 8.55
N THR A 152 0.59 -6.20 9.22
CA THR A 152 -0.85 -6.05 9.07
C THR A 152 -1.43 -5.40 10.35
N PRO A 153 -1.73 -4.10 10.37
CA PRO A 153 -1.56 -3.08 9.31
C PRO A 153 -0.23 -2.31 9.42
N ILE A 154 0.18 -1.68 8.32
CA ILE A 154 1.32 -0.75 8.25
C ILE A 154 1.02 0.48 9.10
N LYS A 155 1.85 0.78 10.09
CA LYS A 155 1.79 2.08 10.77
C LYS A 155 2.50 3.14 9.92
N GLY A 156 1.88 4.31 9.74
CA GLY A 156 2.48 5.44 9.02
C GLY A 156 2.06 5.58 7.55
N ILE A 157 0.81 5.21 7.22
CA ILE A 157 0.18 5.61 5.96
C ILE A 157 0.13 7.14 5.86
N GLY A 158 0.25 7.65 4.65
CA GLY A 158 0.29 9.07 4.34
C GLY A 158 1.72 9.59 4.28
N THR A 159 1.87 10.87 4.62
CA THR A 159 3.14 11.57 4.60
C THR A 159 3.74 11.62 5.99
N SER A 160 4.98 11.17 6.15
CA SER A 160 5.72 11.21 7.42
C SER A 160 7.11 11.81 7.22
N ILE A 161 7.60 12.53 8.24
CA ILE A 161 8.98 13.03 8.25
C ILE A 161 9.85 12.00 8.97
N LYS A 162 10.95 11.63 8.32
CA LYS A 162 12.01 10.77 8.85
C LYS A 162 13.22 11.65 9.13
N SER A 163 13.81 11.48 10.32
CA SER A 163 14.96 12.26 10.76
C SER A 163 16.16 11.34 10.93
N ILE A 164 17.22 11.60 10.17
CA ILE A 164 18.53 10.97 10.34
C ILE A 164 19.32 11.81 11.32
N THR A 165 19.63 11.23 12.47
CA THR A 165 20.40 11.90 13.52
C THR A 165 21.85 11.48 13.44
N TRP A 166 22.75 12.35 13.87
CA TRP A 166 24.17 12.05 13.91
C TRP A 166 24.84 12.85 15.01
N THR A 167 25.92 12.29 15.56
CA THR A 167 26.66 12.90 16.65
C THR A 167 28.15 12.91 16.37
N TYR A 168 28.85 13.87 16.97
CA TYR A 168 30.31 13.90 17.05
C TYR A 168 30.72 13.92 18.51
N ALA A 169 31.56 12.97 18.92
CA ALA A 169 31.97 12.79 20.32
C ALA A 169 30.78 12.76 21.31
N GLY A 170 29.65 12.17 20.89
CA GLY A 170 28.42 12.06 21.69
C GLY A 170 27.55 13.32 21.72
N GLN A 171 27.95 14.41 21.08
CA GLN A 171 27.14 15.62 20.94
C GLN A 171 26.32 15.58 19.66
N GLN A 172 25.01 15.80 19.79
CA GLN A 172 24.07 15.83 18.67
C GLN A 172 24.43 16.96 17.69
N LEU A 173 24.45 16.64 16.40
CA LEU A 173 24.56 17.58 15.29
C LEU A 173 23.17 17.81 14.65
N ASP A 174 23.06 18.83 13.80
CA ASP A 174 21.82 19.15 13.09
C ASP A 174 21.37 17.97 12.21
N PRO A 175 20.16 17.41 12.40
CA PRO A 175 19.73 16.22 11.67
C PRO A 175 19.45 16.49 10.18
N VAL A 176 19.43 15.43 9.37
CA VAL A 176 18.90 15.49 8.01
C VAL A 176 17.51 14.89 8.00
N ASP A 177 16.53 15.70 7.63
CA ASP A 177 15.15 15.27 7.50
C ASP A 177 14.78 14.97 6.04
N PHE A 178 13.95 13.95 5.86
CA PHE A 178 13.35 13.63 4.58
C PHE A 178 11.92 13.12 4.75
N THR A 179 11.14 13.24 3.68
CA THR A 179 9.74 12.84 3.64
C THR A 179 9.60 11.40 3.16
N GLN A 180 8.80 10.59 3.84
CA GLN A 180 8.34 9.30 3.35
C GLN A 180 6.85 9.38 3.04
N VAL A 181 6.45 8.96 1.84
CA VAL A 181 5.05 8.91 1.40
C VAL A 181 4.65 7.46 1.18
N ILE A 182 3.65 6.98 1.92
CA ILE A 182 2.98 5.69 1.71
C ILE A 182 1.53 5.99 1.37
N MET A 183 1.16 5.82 0.11
CA MET A 183 -0.17 6.18 -0.39
C MET A 183 -0.81 4.97 -1.08
N PRO A 184 -1.60 4.18 -0.35
CA PRO A 184 -2.38 3.10 -0.93
C PRO A 184 -3.40 3.66 -1.90
N VAL A 185 -3.54 2.99 -3.05
CA VAL A 185 -4.55 3.32 -4.06
C VAL A 185 -5.31 2.05 -4.39
N MET A 186 -6.63 2.17 -4.49
CA MET A 186 -7.50 1.13 -4.99
C MET A 186 -7.89 1.42 -6.44
N ASN A 187 -7.90 0.39 -7.28
CA ASN A 187 -8.37 0.47 -8.66
C ASN A 187 -9.38 -0.66 -8.95
N PRO A 188 -10.63 -0.53 -8.44
CA PRO A 188 -11.62 -1.58 -8.58
C PRO A 188 -11.98 -1.80 -10.05
N GLN A 189 -11.89 -3.05 -10.49
CA GLN A 189 -12.23 -3.44 -11.85
C GLN A 189 -13.74 -3.58 -12.02
N ALA A 190 -14.20 -3.47 -13.26
CA ALA A 190 -15.60 -3.72 -13.60
C ALA A 190 -16.04 -5.12 -13.15
N VAL A 191 -17.28 -5.20 -12.69
CA VAL A 191 -17.91 -6.48 -12.35
C VAL A 191 -18.05 -7.31 -13.62
N THR A 192 -17.63 -8.58 -13.54
CA THR A 192 -17.70 -9.53 -14.67
C THR A 192 -18.54 -10.74 -14.30
N ARG A 193 -19.39 -11.16 -15.23
CA ARG A 193 -20.24 -12.34 -15.06
C ARG A 193 -19.49 -13.62 -15.42
N VAL A 194 -19.29 -14.49 -14.44
CA VAL A 194 -18.56 -15.74 -14.62
C VAL A 194 -19.48 -16.91 -14.95
N LEU A 195 -20.69 -16.95 -14.39
CA LEU A 195 -21.62 -18.05 -14.59
C LEU A 195 -23.07 -17.58 -14.73
N PRO A 196 -23.81 -18.10 -15.72
CA PRO A 196 -23.27 -18.49 -17.03
C PRO A 196 -22.42 -17.35 -17.64
N SER A 197 -21.30 -17.69 -18.27
CA SER A 197 -20.37 -16.69 -18.80
C SER A 197 -21.02 -15.79 -19.84
N SER A 198 -20.80 -14.47 -19.74
CA SER A 198 -21.26 -13.48 -20.73
C SER A 198 -20.66 -13.68 -22.12
N SER A 199 -19.58 -14.47 -22.26
CA SER A 199 -19.02 -14.85 -23.56
C SER A 199 -19.97 -15.76 -24.35
N THR A 200 -20.62 -16.70 -23.64
CA THR A 200 -21.43 -17.77 -24.22
C THR A 200 -22.92 -17.45 -24.15
N TYR A 201 -23.36 -16.81 -23.07
CA TYR A 201 -24.74 -16.41 -22.85
C TYR A 201 -24.78 -14.89 -22.84
N LYS A 202 -25.31 -14.27 -23.90
CA LYS A 202 -25.38 -12.79 -23.98
C LYS A 202 -26.60 -12.22 -23.27
N ALA A 203 -27.70 -12.96 -23.26
CA ALA A 203 -28.91 -12.55 -22.58
C ALA A 203 -28.82 -12.76 -21.06
N ILE A 204 -29.65 -12.03 -20.34
CA ILE A 204 -29.96 -12.26 -18.94
C ILE A 204 -31.41 -12.75 -18.88
N TYR A 205 -31.61 -13.96 -18.39
CA TYR A 205 -32.91 -14.58 -18.14
C TYR A 205 -33.32 -14.46 -16.68
N ALA A 206 -34.63 -14.32 -16.47
CA ALA A 206 -35.23 -14.37 -15.15
C ALA A 206 -35.22 -15.79 -14.57
N ASN A 207 -35.30 -15.86 -13.23
CA ASN A 207 -35.29 -17.07 -12.41
C ASN A 207 -34.07 -17.97 -12.64
N GLN A 208 -32.96 -17.36 -13.05
CA GLN A 208 -31.67 -18.02 -13.25
C GLN A 208 -30.63 -17.39 -12.35
N ASP A 209 -29.83 -18.24 -11.71
CA ASP A 209 -28.69 -17.81 -10.91
C ASP A 209 -27.55 -17.32 -11.80
N TYR A 210 -27.01 -16.17 -11.41
CA TYR A 210 -25.77 -15.64 -11.96
C TYR A 210 -24.72 -15.54 -10.87
N ALA A 211 -23.47 -15.82 -11.23
CA ALA A 211 -22.32 -15.48 -10.42
C ALA A 211 -21.50 -14.41 -11.12
N TYR A 212 -21.11 -13.41 -10.36
CA TYR A 212 -20.27 -12.31 -10.80
C TYR A 212 -19.02 -12.26 -9.93
N GLN A 213 -17.97 -11.65 -10.48
CA GLN A 213 -16.72 -11.40 -9.78
C GLN A 213 -16.23 -9.98 -10.06
N PHE A 214 -15.49 -9.40 -9.12
CA PHE A 214 -14.72 -8.19 -9.36
C PHE A 214 -13.41 -8.22 -8.55
N SER A 215 -12.43 -7.45 -8.99
CA SER A 215 -11.15 -7.29 -8.29
C SER A 215 -11.05 -5.88 -7.72
N VAL A 216 -10.59 -5.76 -6.47
CA VAL A 216 -10.40 -4.47 -5.79
C VAL A 216 -9.18 -3.72 -6.36
N GLY A 217 -8.10 -4.44 -6.67
CA GLY A 217 -6.88 -3.84 -7.21
C GLY A 217 -6.22 -2.89 -6.22
N GLU A 218 -6.02 -3.32 -4.97
CA GLU A 218 -5.44 -2.50 -3.91
C GLU A 218 -3.95 -2.80 -3.68
N GLY A 219 -3.11 -1.77 -3.75
CA GLY A 219 -1.72 -1.87 -3.31
C GLY A 219 -1.54 -1.48 -1.83
N ASP A 220 -0.44 -1.91 -1.23
CA ASP A 220 -0.03 -1.51 0.13
C ASP A 220 0.44 -0.04 0.23
N GLY A 221 0.52 0.63 -0.93
CA GLY A 221 0.93 2.02 -1.03
C GLY A 221 2.43 2.23 -0.99
N ILE A 222 3.26 1.21 -1.26
CA ILE A 222 4.72 1.34 -1.29
C ILE A 222 5.23 1.45 -2.73
N GLY A 223 6.06 2.47 -2.98
CA GLY A 223 6.85 2.60 -4.21
C GLY A 223 6.11 3.19 -5.42
N GLY A 224 4.88 3.71 -5.25
CA GLY A 224 4.18 4.45 -6.30
C GLY A 224 3.68 3.63 -7.50
N SER A 225 3.95 2.33 -7.56
CA SER A 225 3.48 1.46 -8.64
C SER A 225 2.14 0.80 -8.31
N ALA A 226 1.32 0.59 -9.34
CA ALA A 226 0.14 -0.28 -9.28
C ALA A 226 0.49 -1.77 -9.43
N ASP A 227 1.76 -2.09 -9.69
CA ASP A 227 2.23 -3.47 -9.76
C ASP A 227 2.00 -4.20 -8.43
N TYR A 228 1.73 -5.50 -8.53
CA TYR A 228 1.49 -6.39 -7.38
C TYR A 228 0.28 -6.02 -6.52
N ALA A 229 -0.62 -5.16 -7.02
CA ALA A 229 -1.89 -4.88 -6.36
C ALA A 229 -2.72 -6.16 -6.20
N THR A 230 -3.40 -6.28 -5.07
CA THR A 230 -4.21 -7.47 -4.76
C THR A 230 -5.62 -7.34 -5.34
N GLY A 231 -6.16 -8.45 -5.84
CA GLY A 231 -7.56 -8.50 -6.30
C GLY A 231 -8.59 -8.40 -5.16
N GLN A 232 -8.14 -8.44 -3.91
CA GLN A 232 -8.92 -8.28 -2.70
C GLN A 232 -8.46 -7.04 -1.92
N VAL A 233 -9.16 -6.70 -0.83
CA VAL A 233 -8.71 -5.68 0.10
C VAL A 233 -7.36 -6.10 0.70
N ASN A 234 -6.36 -5.23 0.61
CA ASN A 234 -5.00 -5.51 1.02
C ASN A 234 -4.90 -5.41 2.56
N SER A 235 -4.53 -6.51 3.21
CA SER A 235 -4.49 -6.59 4.68
C SER A 235 -3.53 -5.58 5.30
N ALA A 236 -2.43 -5.24 4.61
CA ALA A 236 -1.43 -4.30 5.08
C ALA A 236 -2.01 -2.88 5.30
N VAL A 237 -3.05 -2.53 4.56
CA VAL A 237 -3.66 -1.19 4.55
C VAL A 237 -5.15 -1.21 4.88
N ASN A 238 -5.65 -2.34 5.39
CA ASN A 238 -7.06 -2.48 5.75
C ASN A 238 -7.37 -1.98 7.18
N TYR A 239 -7.91 -0.77 7.25
CA TYR A 239 -8.45 -0.15 8.46
C TYR A 239 -9.96 -0.31 8.60
N GLY A 240 -10.53 -1.31 7.95
CA GLY A 240 -11.96 -1.52 7.83
C GLY A 240 -12.45 -0.91 6.52
N THR A 241 -12.99 -1.76 5.65
CA THR A 241 -13.33 -1.39 4.28
C THR A 241 -14.76 -1.77 3.97
N THR A 242 -15.50 -0.86 3.33
CA THR A 242 -16.83 -1.13 2.79
C THR A 242 -16.79 -1.03 1.27
N ILE A 243 -17.24 -2.06 0.57
CA ILE A 243 -17.36 -2.07 -0.89
C ILE A 243 -18.85 -2.16 -1.24
N ARG A 244 -19.29 -1.29 -2.16
CA ARG A 244 -20.64 -1.29 -2.72
C ARG A 244 -20.57 -1.74 -4.16
N VAL A 245 -21.29 -2.82 -4.46
CA VAL A 245 -21.32 -3.39 -5.81
C VAL A 245 -22.71 -3.19 -6.41
N PRO A 246 -22.84 -2.35 -7.45
CA PRO A 246 -24.11 -2.16 -8.13
C PRO A 246 -24.48 -3.41 -8.92
N VAL A 247 -25.72 -3.86 -8.75
CA VAL A 247 -26.24 -5.06 -9.41
C VAL A 247 -27.35 -4.71 -10.41
N PRO A 248 -27.59 -5.58 -11.41
CA PRO A 248 -28.74 -5.41 -12.30
C PRO A 248 -30.06 -5.34 -11.53
N ARG A 249 -31.04 -4.65 -12.12
CA ARG A 249 -32.40 -4.63 -11.59
C ARG A 249 -32.95 -6.05 -11.45
N TYR A 250 -33.70 -6.28 -10.37
CA TYR A 250 -34.27 -7.57 -9.98
C TYR A 250 -33.27 -8.64 -9.52
N PHE A 251 -31.98 -8.31 -9.41
CA PHE A 251 -31.01 -9.20 -8.78
C PHE A 251 -31.24 -9.27 -7.27
N THR A 252 -31.30 -10.48 -6.74
CA THR A 252 -31.33 -10.75 -5.29
C THR A 252 -30.14 -11.59 -4.91
N LEU A 253 -29.36 -11.17 -3.91
CA LEU A 253 -28.21 -11.93 -3.42
C LEU A 253 -28.63 -13.22 -2.70
N ASP A 254 -28.01 -14.33 -3.07
CA ASP A 254 -28.00 -15.55 -2.27
C ASP A 254 -26.79 -15.48 -1.33
N GLU A 255 -27.01 -14.97 -0.12
CA GLU A 255 -25.96 -14.74 0.88
C GLU A 255 -25.27 -16.05 1.31
N SER A 256 -26.03 -17.13 1.48
CA SER A 256 -25.49 -18.42 1.92
C SER A 256 -24.61 -19.04 0.84
N ALA A 257 -25.08 -19.10 -0.41
CA ALA A 257 -24.28 -19.62 -1.51
C ALA A 257 -23.08 -18.73 -1.83
N THR A 258 -23.21 -17.42 -1.64
CA THR A 258 -22.11 -16.47 -1.79
C THR A 258 -21.05 -16.67 -0.71
N ALA A 259 -21.43 -16.76 0.56
CA ALA A 259 -20.51 -17.02 1.67
C ALA A 259 -19.77 -18.35 1.50
N ALA A 260 -20.49 -19.42 1.13
CA ALA A 260 -19.90 -20.74 0.91
C ALA A 260 -18.85 -20.75 -0.22
N ARG A 261 -19.00 -19.91 -1.24
CA ARG A 261 -18.06 -19.83 -2.37
C ARG A 261 -16.79 -19.03 -2.06
N ASN A 262 -16.92 -17.98 -1.24
CA ASN A 262 -15.78 -17.15 -0.87
C ASN A 262 -14.99 -17.76 0.31
N GLY A 263 -15.66 -18.44 1.24
CA GLY A 263 -14.99 -19.16 2.33
C GLY A 263 -14.22 -18.27 3.30
N PHE A 264 -14.65 -17.02 3.49
CA PHE A 264 -14.00 -16.09 4.42
C PHE A 264 -14.03 -16.62 5.85
N SER A 265 -12.91 -16.44 6.57
CA SER A 265 -12.74 -16.85 7.97
C SER A 265 -12.52 -15.65 8.90
N ASP A 266 -12.62 -14.43 8.39
CA ASP A 266 -12.12 -13.20 8.98
C ASP A 266 -13.24 -12.21 9.31
N GLU A 267 -14.46 -12.69 9.61
CA GLU A 267 -15.66 -11.87 9.87
C GLU A 267 -16.12 -10.99 8.69
N THR A 268 -15.53 -11.15 7.51
CA THR A 268 -16.03 -10.50 6.29
C THR A 268 -17.48 -10.89 6.00
N THR A 269 -18.31 -9.91 5.72
CA THR A 269 -19.73 -10.10 5.36
C THR A 269 -20.02 -9.64 3.95
N ILE A 270 -20.94 -10.33 3.26
CA ILE A 270 -21.49 -9.93 1.97
C ILE A 270 -23.01 -9.98 2.11
N THR A 271 -23.67 -8.84 2.02
CA THR A 271 -25.12 -8.70 2.23
C THR A 271 -25.76 -7.83 1.16
N GLN A 272 -27.08 -7.86 1.06
CA GLN A 272 -27.85 -6.94 0.22
C GLN A 272 -28.91 -6.21 1.07
N PRO A 273 -28.51 -5.23 1.89
CA PRO A 273 -29.35 -4.69 2.96
C PRO A 273 -30.60 -3.95 2.46
N GLY A 274 -30.58 -3.42 1.22
CA GLY A 274 -31.74 -2.79 0.59
C GLY A 274 -32.67 -3.78 -0.12
N GLY A 275 -32.37 -5.08 -0.08
CA GLY A 275 -33.11 -6.12 -0.78
C GLY A 275 -32.89 -6.11 -2.30
N ALA A 276 -33.80 -6.75 -3.03
CA ALA A 276 -33.67 -6.94 -4.47
C ALA A 276 -33.39 -5.62 -5.23
N SER A 277 -32.46 -5.66 -6.19
CA SER A 277 -31.99 -4.53 -6.99
C SER A 277 -31.18 -3.47 -6.25
N SER A 278 -31.00 -3.56 -4.92
CA SER A 278 -30.07 -2.66 -4.21
C SER A 278 -28.63 -3.14 -4.37
N ASP A 279 -27.67 -2.26 -4.12
CA ASP A 279 -26.27 -2.63 -4.06
C ASP A 279 -26.02 -3.80 -3.10
N ILE A 280 -25.08 -4.65 -3.47
CA ILE A 280 -24.43 -5.57 -2.54
C ILE A 280 -23.45 -4.75 -1.71
N VAL A 281 -23.45 -4.99 -0.40
CA VAL A 281 -22.52 -4.38 0.56
C VAL A 281 -21.59 -5.46 1.09
N ILE A 282 -20.29 -5.28 0.86
CA ILE A 282 -19.23 -6.11 1.42
C ILE A 282 -18.55 -5.31 2.52
N THR A 283 -18.47 -5.87 3.73
CA THR A 283 -17.77 -5.26 4.86
C THR A 283 -16.60 -6.15 5.24
N VAL A 284 -15.39 -5.60 5.10
CA VAL A 284 -14.14 -6.25 5.51
C VAL A 284 -13.68 -5.62 6.82
N PRO A 285 -13.55 -6.37 7.92
CA PRO A 285 -13.19 -5.80 9.21
C PRO A 285 -11.72 -5.39 9.27
N LYS A 286 -11.40 -4.57 10.27
CA LYS A 286 -10.02 -4.17 10.59
C LYS A 286 -9.15 -5.40 10.86
N ARG A 287 -7.90 -5.36 10.39
CA ARG A 287 -6.84 -6.33 10.74
C ARG A 287 -7.24 -7.78 10.46
N LEU A 288 -7.25 -8.13 9.18
CA LEU A 288 -7.43 -9.51 8.73
C LEU A 288 -6.45 -10.44 9.49
N ARG A 289 -6.98 -11.45 10.19
CA ARG A 289 -6.17 -12.40 10.98
C ARG A 289 -5.36 -13.37 10.13
N SER A 290 -5.52 -13.33 8.81
CA SER A 290 -4.71 -14.06 7.85
C SER A 290 -4.69 -13.28 6.54
N PRO A 291 -3.57 -13.30 5.79
CA PRO A 291 -3.65 -13.03 4.37
C PRO A 291 -4.57 -14.11 3.80
N VAL A 292 -5.79 -13.74 3.39
CA VAL A 292 -6.61 -14.63 2.56
C VAL A 292 -5.83 -14.75 1.25
N LEU A 293 -5.04 -15.80 1.20
CA LEU A 293 -3.96 -16.06 0.27
C LEU A 293 -4.41 -15.76 -1.17
N ALA A 294 -3.48 -15.11 -1.88
CA ALA A 294 -3.24 -14.92 -3.31
C ALA A 294 -3.90 -15.85 -4.37
N GLU A 295 -4.71 -16.85 -4.03
CA GLU A 295 -5.30 -17.81 -4.97
C GLU A 295 -6.73 -17.52 -5.40
N ARG A 296 -7.41 -16.48 -4.87
CA ARG A 296 -8.76 -16.10 -5.34
C ARG A 296 -8.86 -14.60 -5.57
N GLY A 297 -8.22 -14.14 -6.65
CA GLY A 297 -8.04 -12.74 -7.04
C GLY A 297 -9.31 -11.93 -7.39
N ALA A 298 -10.51 -12.39 -7.01
CA ALA A 298 -11.75 -11.64 -7.17
C ALA A 298 -12.78 -12.04 -6.10
N VAL A 299 -13.58 -11.07 -5.64
CA VAL A 299 -14.73 -11.35 -4.75
C VAL A 299 -15.90 -11.82 -5.60
N LEU A 300 -16.50 -12.96 -5.23
CA LEU A 300 -17.60 -13.56 -5.96
C LEU A 300 -18.95 -13.25 -5.27
N PHE A 301 -20.00 -12.98 -6.03
CA PHE A 301 -21.37 -12.93 -5.51
C PHE A 301 -22.34 -13.63 -6.45
N ARG A 302 -23.35 -14.28 -5.86
CA ARG A 302 -24.30 -15.12 -6.58
C ARG A 302 -25.73 -14.75 -6.22
N GLY A 303 -26.61 -14.80 -7.20
CA GLY A 303 -28.03 -14.60 -6.96
C GLY A 303 -28.89 -14.71 -8.22
N PRO A 304 -30.20 -14.97 -8.09
CA PRO A 304 -31.11 -14.96 -9.20
C PRO A 304 -31.47 -13.54 -9.62
N ILE A 305 -31.84 -13.39 -10.90
CA ILE A 305 -32.59 -12.22 -11.37
C ILE A 305 -34.06 -12.61 -11.42
N GLN A 306 -34.90 -11.97 -10.60
CA GLN A 306 -36.31 -12.31 -10.48
C GLN A 306 -37.13 -11.80 -11.68
N ASP A 307 -38.25 -12.46 -11.96
CA ASP A 307 -39.22 -11.98 -12.94
C ASP A 307 -39.73 -10.57 -12.60
N HIS A 308 -40.09 -9.82 -13.65
CA HIS A 308 -40.78 -8.54 -13.48
C HIS A 308 -42.07 -8.77 -12.69
N PRO A 309 -42.30 -8.11 -11.53
CA PRO A 309 -43.58 -8.20 -10.86
C PRO A 309 -44.64 -7.62 -11.81
N ALA A 310 -45.60 -8.44 -12.24
CA ALA A 310 -46.72 -7.96 -13.04
C ALA A 310 -47.39 -6.80 -12.28
N PRO A 311 -47.66 -5.65 -12.92
CA PRO A 311 -48.41 -4.59 -12.27
C PRO A 311 -49.74 -5.19 -11.83
N ARG A 312 -50.01 -5.14 -10.52
CA ARG A 312 -51.32 -5.51 -9.98
C ARG A 312 -52.32 -4.50 -10.58
N GLY A 313 -53.13 -4.97 -11.51
CA GLY A 313 -54.29 -4.24 -12.02
C GLY A 313 -55.41 -4.17 -10.98
#